data_AF-A0A948EYK2-F1
#
_entry.id   AF-A0A948EYK2-F1
#
_cell.length_a   1.000
_cell.length_b   1.000
_cell.length_c   1.000
_cell.angle_alpha   90.00
_cell.angle_beta   90.00
_cell.angle_gamma   90.00
#
_symmetry.space_group_name_H-M   'P 1'
#
loop_
_entity.id
_entity.type
_entity.pdbx_description
1 polymer ?
#
loop_
_entity_poly.entity_id
_entity_poly.type
_entity_poly.pdbx_seq_one_letter_code
_entity_poly.pdbx_strand_id
1 'polypeptide(L)' 'MTFELVEPIEKLARIRVAGIGGAGGNAINRMIEAGLRGVEFVAVNTDLQALRESRADSVLQIGGRA' A
#
# COMPACT_ATOMS: atom_id res chain seq x y z
N MET A 1 5.70 -45.85 -12.12
CA MET A 1 4.99 -44.60 -11.80
C MET A 1 5.83 -43.87 -10.78
N THR A 2 6.52 -42.84 -11.23
CA THR A 2 7.35 -41.99 -10.37
C THR A 2 6.46 -40.88 -9.84
N PHE A 3 6.41 -40.71 -8.53
CA PHE A 3 5.68 -39.60 -7.91
C PHE A 3 6.64 -38.41 -7.85
N GLU A 4 6.31 -37.33 -8.57
CA GLU A 4 6.96 -36.03 -8.40
C GLU A 4 6.24 -35.25 -7.29
N LEU A 5 7.01 -34.77 -6.33
CA LEU A 5 6.54 -33.77 -5.38
C LEU A 5 6.43 -32.45 -6.13
N VAL A 6 5.19 -32.04 -6.44
CA VAL A 6 4.92 -30.70 -6.92
C VAL A 6 5.01 -29.78 -5.71
N GLU A 7 6.02 -28.90 -5.66
CA GLU A 7 6.08 -27.88 -4.61
C GLU A 7 4.77 -27.06 -4.64
N PRO A 8 4.14 -26.79 -3.48
CA PRO A 8 2.95 -25.97 -3.45
C PRO A 8 3.33 -24.61 -4.04
N ILE A 9 2.66 -24.19 -5.11
CA ILE A 9 2.75 -22.80 -5.55
C ILE A 9 2.08 -21.97 -4.44
N GLU A 10 2.87 -21.47 -3.50
CA GLU A 10 2.44 -20.49 -2.52
C GLU A 10 2.04 -19.22 -3.27
N LYS A 11 0.78 -19.14 -3.72
CA LYS A 11 0.18 -17.90 -4.19
C LYS A 11 -0.01 -16.99 -2.98
N LEU A 12 1.08 -16.35 -2.55
CA LEU A 12 1.03 -15.31 -1.54
C LEU A 12 0.09 -14.20 -2.03
N ALA A 13 -0.92 -13.89 -1.22
CA ALA A 13 -1.86 -12.83 -1.52
C ALA A 13 -1.12 -11.49 -1.53
N ARG A 14 -1.28 -10.71 -2.61
CA ARG A 14 -0.75 -9.35 -2.68
C ARG A 14 -1.71 -8.41 -1.97
N ILE A 15 -1.39 -8.05 -0.73
CA ILE A 15 -2.22 -7.19 0.10
C ILE A 15 -1.83 -5.73 -0.11
N ARG A 16 -2.82 -4.87 -0.30
CA ARG A 16 -2.65 -3.42 -0.39
C ARG A 16 -3.51 -2.70 0.63
N VAL A 17 -2.97 -1.64 1.20
CA VAL A 17 -3.68 -0.74 2.12
C VAL A 17 -3.74 0.63 1.50
N ALA A 18 -4.94 1.09 1.13
CA ALA A 18 -5.16 2.39 0.52
C ALA A 18 -5.77 3.38 1.53
N GLY A 19 -5.08 4.49 1.77
CA GLY A 19 -5.50 5.56 2.69
C GLY A 19 -5.95 6.76 1.87
N ILE A 20 -7.22 7.13 1.99
CA ILE A 20 -7.83 8.21 1.21
C ILE A 20 -7.98 9.46 2.08
N GLY A 21 -7.58 10.62 1.54
CA GLY A 21 -7.63 11.90 2.23
C GLY A 21 -6.60 12.04 3.35
N GLY A 22 -6.65 13.16 4.08
CA GLY A 22 -5.68 13.46 5.15
C GLY A 22 -5.68 12.43 6.28
N ALA A 23 -6.87 12.05 6.78
CA ALA A 23 -6.99 11.06 7.85
C ALA A 23 -6.48 9.67 7.43
N GLY A 24 -6.79 9.25 6.19
CA GLY A 24 -6.29 7.99 5.64
C GLY A 24 -4.76 7.99 5.48
N GLY A 25 -4.18 9.08 4.99
CA GLY A 25 -2.74 9.26 4.92
C GLY A 25 -2.05 9.19 6.30
N ASN A 26 -2.63 9.84 7.31
CA ASN A 26 -2.12 9.79 8.69
C ASN A 26 -2.17 8.36 9.27
N ALA A 27 -3.26 7.63 9.01
CA ALA A 27 -3.38 6.23 9.43
C ALA A 27 -2.32 5.34 8.77
N ILE A 28 -2.07 5.52 7.46
CA ILE A 28 -1.00 4.80 6.76
C ILE A 28 0.37 5.11 7.38
N ASN A 29 0.69 6.39 7.60
CA ASN A 29 1.97 6.77 8.21
C ASN A 29 2.15 6.10 9.57
N ARG A 30 1.09 6.01 10.38
CA ARG A 30 1.10 5.31 11.66
C ARG A 30 1.33 3.81 11.52
N MET A 31 0.71 3.16 10.53
CA MET A 31 0.91 1.73 10.27
C MET A 31 2.36 1.43 9.85
N ILE A 32 2.94 2.31 9.05
CA ILE A 32 4.34 2.22 8.62
C ILE A 32 5.29 2.41 9.81
N GLU A 33 5.05 3.43 10.63
CA GLU A 33 5.82 3.67 11.88
C GLU A 33 5.73 2.51 12.86
N ALA A 34 4.57 1.85 12.94
CA ALA A 34 4.37 0.67 13.76
C ALA A 34 5.05 -0.59 13.19
N GLY A 35 5.65 -0.51 12.00
CA GLY A 35 6.37 -1.61 11.36
C GLY A 35 5.46 -2.69 10.78
N LEU A 36 4.25 -2.33 10.32
CA LEU A 36 3.38 -3.27 9.62
C LEU A 36 4.06 -3.72 8.31
N ARG A 37 4.18 -5.03 8.11
CA ARG A 37 4.87 -5.68 6.98
C ARG A 37 3.92 -6.54 6.17
N GLY A 38 4.34 -6.89 4.95
CA GLY A 38 3.58 -7.78 4.06
C GLY A 38 2.42 -7.10 3.34
N VAL A 39 2.36 -5.77 3.36
CA VAL A 39 1.36 -4.96 2.66
C VAL A 39 2.07 -3.86 1.87
N GLU A 40 1.50 -3.49 0.73
CA GLU A 40 1.90 -2.31 -0.04
C GLU A 40 0.97 -1.15 0.31
N PHE A 41 1.53 -0.04 0.76
CA PHE A 41 0.78 1.15 1.16
C PHE A 41 0.57 2.12 0.00
N VAL A 42 -0.66 2.59 -0.15
CA VAL A 42 -1.05 3.56 -1.18
C VAL A 42 -1.75 4.75 -0.54
N ALA A 43 -1.20 5.96 -0.67
CA ALA A 43 -1.87 7.18 -0.23
C ALA A 43 -2.55 7.88 -1.41
N VAL A 44 -3.82 8.27 -1.22
CA VAL A 44 -4.61 8.94 -2.25
C VAL A 44 -5.18 10.22 -1.67
N ASN A 45 -4.97 11.36 -2.32
CA ASN A 45 -5.51 12.64 -1.85
C ASN A 45 -5.68 13.63 -3.01
N THR A 46 -6.53 14.64 -2.83
CA THR A 46 -6.61 15.79 -3.75
C THR A 46 -5.49 16.78 -3.49
N ASP A 47 -5.08 16.89 -2.22
CA ASP A 47 -4.05 17.81 -1.75
C ASP A 47 -2.63 17.25 -1.99
N LEU A 48 -1.89 17.92 -2.88
CA LEU A 48 -0.51 17.57 -3.21
C LEU A 48 0.45 17.78 -2.04
N GLN A 49 0.21 18.76 -1.18
CA GLN A 49 1.10 19.03 -0.04
C GLN A 49 1.03 17.87 0.95
N ALA A 50 -0.18 17.41 1.27
CA ALA A 50 -0.38 16.24 2.11
C ALA A 50 0.24 14.95 1.52
N LEU A 51 0.19 14.77 0.19
CA LEU A 51 0.83 13.62 -0.46
C LEU A 51 2.36 13.66 -0.41
N ARG A 52 2.98 14.85 -0.45
CA ARG A 52 4.44 15.00 -0.31
C ARG A 52 4.95 14.57 1.06
N GLU A 53 4.10 14.64 2.08
CA GLU A 53 4.42 14.21 3.45
C GLU A 53 4.08 12.74 3.70
N SER A 54 3.48 12.04 2.73
CA SER A 54 3.14 10.63 2.86
C SER A 54 4.37 9.74 2.88
N ARG A 55 4.36 8.71 3.72
CA ARG A 55 5.38 7.65 3.77
C ARG A 55 4.99 6.40 2.99
N ALA A 56 3.85 6.41 2.31
CA ALA A 56 3.35 5.27 1.54
C ALA A 56 4.29 4.88 0.39
N ASP A 57 4.28 3.61 -0.01
CA ASP A 57 5.06 3.11 -1.14
C ASP A 57 4.64 3.74 -2.48
N SER A 58 3.35 4.09 -2.58
CA SER A 58 2.78 4.77 -3.75
C SER A 58 1.88 5.91 -3.33
N VAL A 59 1.94 7.01 -4.08
CA VAL A 59 1.10 8.19 -3.88
C VAL A 59 0.32 8.49 -5.15
N LEU A 60 -0.98 8.79 -5.01
CA LEU A 60 -1.87 9.14 -6.11
C LEU A 60 -2.59 10.45 -5.83
N GLN A 61 -2.25 11.49 -6.59
CA GLN A 61 -3.04 12.71 -6.60
C GLN A 61 -4.29 12.51 -7.46
N ILE A 62 -5.46 12.72 -6.87
CA ILE A 62 -6.74 12.71 -7.60
C ILE A 62 -7.26 14.12 -7.80
N GLY A 63 -7.99 14.36 -8.89
CA GLY A 63 -8.56 15.68 -9.18
C GLY A 63 -7.54 16.76 -9.54
N GLY A 64 -6.27 16.41 -9.73
CA GLY A 64 -5.28 17.29 -10.38
C GLY A 64 -5.59 17.47 -11.86
N ARG A 65 -5.18 18.60 -12.45
CA ARG A 65 -5.21 18.78 -13.92
C ARG A 65 -4.08 17.95 -14.53
N ALA A 66 -4.40 17.25 -15.63
CA ALA A 66 -3.44 16.51 -16.44
C ALA A 66 -2.46 17.45 -17.15
#